data_AF-A0A520N600-F1
#
_entry.id   AF-A0A520N600-F1
#
_cell.length_a   1.000
_cell.length_b   1.000
_cell.length_c   1.000
_cell.angle_alpha   90.00
_cell.angle_beta   90.00
_cell.angle_gamma   90.00
#
_symmetry.space_group_name_H-M   'P 1'
#
loop_
_entity.id
_entity.type
_entity.pdbx_description
1 polymer ?
#
loop_
_entity_poly.entity_id
_entity_poly.type
_entity_poly.pdbx_seq_one_letter_code
_entity_poly.pdbx_strand_id
1 'polypeptide(L)'
;MSIYRDLIDILKMLMNIEKDLNLVCYSDTEKKIYYTIALKISKTGSCNISDVIQNSGLSRSTVYKTIKKFELDNIVKLDQSKSDKREF
;
A
#
# COMPACT_ATOMS: atom_id res chain seq x y z
N MET A 1 11.91 -13.30 27.88
CA MET A 1 10.92 -13.29 26.77
C MET A 1 11.66 -13.76 25.52
N SER A 2 11.13 -14.71 24.77
CA SER A 2 11.83 -15.25 23.59
C SER A 2 11.49 -14.40 22.38
N ILE A 3 12.49 -13.92 21.63
CA ILE A 3 12.34 -13.09 20.41
C ILE A 3 11.30 -13.69 19.43
N TYR A 4 11.20 -15.01 19.39
CA TYR A 4 10.22 -15.72 18.57
C TYR A 4 8.76 -15.45 18.97
N ARG A 5 8.47 -15.29 20.27
CA ARG A 5 7.12 -14.96 20.73
C ARG A 5 6.73 -13.55 20.32
N ASP A 6 7.64 -12.60 20.49
CA ASP A 6 7.41 -11.20 20.12
C ASP A 6 7.16 -11.07 18.61
N LEU A 7 7.93 -11.80 17.78
CA LEU A 7 7.69 -11.85 16.33
C LEU A 7 6.32 -12.45 15.99
N ILE A 8 5.92 -13.54 16.63
CA ILE A 8 4.62 -14.18 16.42
C ILE A 8 3.48 -13.22 16.77
N ASP A 9 3.60 -12.49 17.88
CA ASP A 9 2.56 -11.57 18.33
C ASP A 9 2.43 -10.35 17.39
N ILE A 10 3.55 -9.83 16.88
CA ILE A 10 3.54 -8.78 15.84
C ILE A 10 2.86 -9.29 14.56
N LEU A 11 3.18 -10.51 14.11
CA LEU A 11 2.56 -11.09 12.91
C LEU A 11 1.06 -11.29 13.07
N LYS A 12 0.60 -11.74 14.25
CA LYS A 12 -0.84 -11.84 14.54
C LYS A 12 -1.53 -10.48 14.52
N MET A 13 -0.89 -9.47 15.11
CA MET A 13 -1.41 -8.10 15.13
C MET A 13 -1.53 -7.54 13.70
N LEU A 14 -0.50 -7.73 12.87
CA LEU A 14 -0.54 -7.36 11.45
C LEU A 14 -1.67 -8.09 10.71
N MET A 15 -1.83 -9.39 10.91
CA MET A 15 -2.88 -10.17 10.27
C MET A 15 -4.29 -9.72 10.68
N ASN A 16 -4.48 -9.28 11.93
CA ASN A 16 -5.76 -8.74 12.38
C ASN A 16 -6.05 -7.37 11.74
N ILE A 17 -5.05 -6.49 11.67
CA ILE A 17 -5.18 -5.20 10.97
C ILE A 17 -5.50 -5.42 9.49
N GLU A 18 -4.83 -6.38 8.84
CA GLU A 18 -5.12 -6.75 7.46
C GLU A 18 -6.57 -7.22 7.27
N LYS A 19 -7.15 -7.93 8.25
CA LYS A 19 -8.56 -8.34 8.20
C LYS A 19 -9.50 -7.14 8.37
N ASP A 20 -9.23 -6.28 9.34
CA ASP A 20 -10.05 -5.11 9.63
C ASP A 20 -10.08 -4.12 8.46
N LEU A 21 -8.96 -4.00 7.73
CA LEU A 21 -8.83 -3.20 6.50
C LEU A 21 -9.30 -3.94 5.23
N ASN A 22 -9.81 -5.16 5.37
CA ASN A 22 -10.20 -6.04 4.26
C ASN A 22 -9.07 -6.31 3.24
N LEU A 23 -7.82 -6.26 3.69
CA LEU A 23 -6.62 -6.49 2.88
C LEU A 23 -6.31 -7.98 2.66
N VAL A 24 -6.98 -8.86 3.40
CA VAL A 24 -6.80 -10.33 3.31
C VAL A 24 -7.03 -10.90 1.90
N CYS A 25 -7.83 -10.22 1.08
CA CYS A 25 -8.13 -10.65 -0.30
C CYS A 25 -7.04 -10.30 -1.32
N TYR A 26 -5.99 -9.59 -0.90
CA TYR A 26 -4.87 -9.19 -1.76
C TYR A 26 -3.65 -10.06 -1.56
N SER A 27 -2.89 -10.23 -2.64
CA SER A 27 -1.58 -10.88 -2.61
C SER A 27 -0.55 -10.07 -1.82
N ASP A 28 0.53 -10.70 -1.38
CA ASP A 28 1.62 -10.01 -0.67
C ASP A 28 2.25 -8.88 -1.49
N THR A 29 2.24 -9.00 -2.83
CA THR A 29 2.70 -7.94 -3.73
C THR A 29 1.79 -6.72 -3.67
N GLU A 30 0.48 -6.93 -3.70
CA GLU A 30 -0.51 -5.87 -3.60
C GLU A 30 -0.49 -5.23 -2.20
N LYS A 31 -0.42 -6.04 -1.14
CA LYS A 31 -0.25 -5.55 0.24
C LYS A 31 1.00 -4.70 0.40
N LYS A 32 2.13 -5.12 -0.18
CA LYS A 32 3.37 -4.31 -0.19
C LYS A 32 3.15 -2.94 -0.82
N ILE A 33 2.40 -2.85 -1.92
CA ILE A 33 2.04 -1.57 -2.54
C ILE A 33 1.21 -0.72 -1.58
N TYR A 34 0.19 -1.31 -0.96
CA TYR A 34 -0.64 -0.61 0.03
C TYR A 34 0.19 -0.08 1.21
N TYR A 35 1.06 -0.90 1.80
CA TYR A 35 1.95 -0.47 2.89
C TYR A 35 2.92 0.63 2.47
N THR A 36 3.41 0.58 1.23
CA THR A 36 4.28 1.64 0.68
C THR A 36 3.53 2.98 0.61
N ILE A 37 2.28 2.96 0.15
CA ILE A 37 1.41 4.14 0.09
C ILE A 37 1.15 4.67 1.52
N ALA A 38 0.69 3.81 2.43
CA ALA A 38 0.37 4.19 3.80
C ALA A 38 1.57 4.81 4.53
N LEU A 39 2.76 4.20 4.38
CA LEU A 39 3.99 4.72 4.96
C LEU A 39 4.40 6.07 4.37
N LYS A 40 4.23 6.26 3.06
CA LYS A 40 4.54 7.53 2.40
C LYS A 40 3.58 8.62 2.89
N ILE A 41 2.27 8.37 2.87
CA ILE A 41 1.24 9.32 3.35
C ILE A 41 1.49 9.69 4.81
N SER A 42 1.81 8.73 5.68
CA SER A 42 2.12 9.00 7.09
C SER A 42 3.32 9.94 7.28
N LYS A 43 4.24 10.02 6.32
CA LYS A 43 5.44 10.88 6.40
C LYS A 43 5.25 12.23 5.71
N THR A 44 4.57 12.26 4.57
CA THR A 44 4.52 13.44 3.69
C THR A 44 3.12 14.01 3.48
N GLY A 45 2.07 13.35 3.98
CA GLY A 45 0.67 13.76 3.81
C GLY A 45 0.07 13.44 2.42
N SER A 46 0.90 13.13 1.43
CA SER A 46 0.51 12.71 0.09
C SER A 46 1.45 11.63 -0.45
N CYS A 47 1.04 10.92 -1.50
CA CYS A 47 1.84 9.92 -2.18
C CYS A 47 1.56 9.96 -3.68
N ASN A 48 2.61 10.07 -4.50
CA ASN A 48 2.48 9.94 -5.94
C ASN A 48 2.74 8.50 -6.40
N ILE A 49 2.26 8.11 -7.57
CA ILE A 49 2.50 6.76 -8.12
C ILE A 49 4.00 6.53 -8.33
N SER A 50 4.74 7.57 -8.73
CA SER A 50 6.20 7.55 -8.87
C SER A 50 6.91 7.21 -7.55
N ASP A 51 6.43 7.71 -6.41
CA ASP A 51 6.92 7.32 -5.08
C ASP A 51 6.71 5.83 -4.83
N VAL A 52 5.53 5.31 -5.16
CA VAL A 52 5.20 3.89 -4.95
C VAL A 52 6.11 3.00 -5.78
N ILE A 53 6.36 3.36 -7.06
CA ILE A 53 7.28 2.63 -7.94
C ILE A 53 8.69 2.59 -7.33
N GLN A 54 9.20 3.75 -6.90
CA GLN A 54 10.55 3.86 -6.35
C GLN A 54 10.71 3.10 -5.02
N ASN A 55 9.75 3.23 -4.10
CA ASN A 55 9.88 2.71 -2.74
C ASN A 55 9.47 1.23 -2.61
N SER A 56 8.59 0.73 -3.49
CA SER A 56 8.21 -0.69 -3.48
C SER A 56 9.21 -1.59 -4.23
N GLY A 57 9.99 -1.03 -5.16
CA GLY A 57 10.87 -1.78 -6.05
C GLY A 57 10.13 -2.64 -7.09
N LEU A 58 8.84 -2.38 -7.30
CA LEU A 58 7.99 -3.13 -8.23
C LEU A 58 7.94 -2.45 -9.60
N SER A 59 7.59 -3.23 -10.63
CA SER A 59 7.44 -2.69 -11.98
C SER A 59 6.30 -1.67 -12.03
N ARG A 60 6.43 -0.67 -12.92
CA ARG A 60 5.37 0.31 -13.18
C ARG A 60 4.03 -0.37 -13.47
N SER A 61 4.03 -1.35 -14.36
CA SER A 61 2.82 -2.08 -14.75
C SER A 61 2.14 -2.78 -13.57
N THR A 62 2.91 -3.37 -12.66
CA THR A 62 2.39 -4.00 -11.43
C THR A 62 1.75 -2.96 -10.53
N VAL A 63 2.43 -1.83 -10.31
CA VAL A 63 1.94 -0.73 -9.46
C VAL A 63 0.64 -0.16 -10.03
N TYR A 64 0.62 0.21 -11.32
CA TYR A 64 -0.56 0.77 -11.96
C TYR A 64 -1.77 -0.16 -11.92
N LYS A 65 -1.60 -1.46 -12.26
CA LYS A 65 -2.68 -2.44 -12.19
C LYS A 65 -3.25 -2.58 -10.78
N THR A 66 -2.38 -2.62 -9.79
CA THR A 66 -2.77 -2.76 -8.38
C THR A 66 -3.51 -1.53 -7.88
N ILE A 67 -2.99 -0.33 -8.16
CA ILE A 67 -3.63 0.93 -7.77
C ILE A 67 -5.02 1.05 -8.40
N LYS A 68 -5.16 0.68 -9.68
CA LYS A 68 -6.47 0.64 -10.35
C LYS A 68 -7.44 -0.34 -9.70
N LYS A 69 -6.96 -1.51 -9.27
CA LYS A 69 -7.77 -2.47 -8.51
C LYS A 69 -8.21 -1.87 -7.16
N PHE A 70 -7.30 -1.25 -6.41
CA PHE A 70 -7.64 -0.58 -5.16
C PHE A 70 -8.64 0.56 -5.34
N GLU A 71 -8.56 1.31 -6.43
CA GLU A 71 -9.52 2.37 -6.77
C GLU A 71 -10.92 1.78 -7.02
N LEU A 72 -11.01 0.70 -7.79
CA LEU A 72 -12.28 -0.01 -8.05
C LEU A 72 -12.89 -0.59 -6.76
N ASP A 73 -12.04 -1.08 -5.87
CA ASP A 73 -12.44 -1.65 -4.59
C ASP A 73 -12.67 -0.57 -3.50
N ASN A 74 -12.58 0.72 -3.85
CA ASN A 74 -12.71 1.88 -2.95
C ASN A 74 -11.72 1.88 -1.76
N ILE A 75 -10.56 1.24 -1.90
CA ILE A 75 -9.50 1.21 -0.89
C ILE A 75 -8.61 2.44 -0.97
N VAL A 76 -8.42 2.99 -2.16
CA VAL A 76 -7.69 4.24 -2.38
C VAL A 76 -8.49 5.16 -3.28
N LYS A 77 -8.27 6.47 -3.15
CA LYS A 77 -8.79 7.47 -4.06
C LYS A 77 -7.63 8.11 -4.81
N LEU A 78 -7.72 8.12 -6.14
CA LEU A 78 -6.80 8.88 -6.98
C LEU A 78 -7.32 10.30 -7.15
N ASP A 79 -6.41 11.27 -7.02
CA ASP A 79 -6.68 12.68 -7.28
C ASP A 79 -5.60 13.18 -8.24
N GLN A 80 -6.04 13.68 -9.40
CA GLN A 80 -5.12 14.19 -10.40
C GLN A 80 -4.57 15.53 -9.92
N SER A 81 -3.24 15.65 -9.88
CA SER A 81 -2.60 16.91 -9.50
C SER A 81 -3.07 18.06 -10.39
N LYS A 82 -3.51 19.16 -9.76
CA LYS A 82 -3.91 20.40 -10.45
C LYS A 82 -2.74 21.06 -11.19
N SER A 83 -1.52 20.79 -10.73
CA SER A 83 -0.28 21.43 -11.20
C SER A 83 0.42 20.63 -12.30
N ASP A 84 0.35 19.29 -12.23
CA ASP A 84 0.92 18.40 -13.23
C ASP A 84 -0.09 17.32 -13.62
N LYS A 85 -0.69 17.49 -14.79
CA LYS A 85 -1.73 16.59 -15.31
C LYS A 85 -1.18 15.24 -15.80
N ARG A 86 0.14 15.02 -15.75
CA ARG A 86 0.79 13.82 -16.30
C ARG A 86 0.74 12.61 -15.36
N GLU A 87 0.48 12.80 -14.08
CA GLU A 87 0.30 11.71 -13.13
C GLU A 87 -1.19 11.58 -12.77
N PHE A 88 -1.73 10.36 -12.88
CA PHE A 88 -3.11 9.99 -12.59
C PHE A 88 -3.28 9.56 -11.14
#